data_AF-A0A661ADI6-F1
#
_entry.id   AF-A0A661ADI6-F1
#
_cell.length_a   1.000
_cell.length_b   1.000
_cell.length_c   1.000
_cell.angle_alpha   90.00
_cell.angle_beta   90.00
_cell.angle_gamma   90.00
#
_symmetry.space_group_name_H-M   'P 1'
#
loop_
_entity.id
_entity.type
_entity.pdbx_description
1 polymer ?
#
loop_
_entity_poly.entity_id
_entity_poly.type
_entity_poly.pdbx_seq_one_letter_code
_entity_poly.pdbx_strand_id
1 'polypeptide(L)'
;VAGIHIIDKPYPVRRITSLVHNPLILASYYYFFFPFLLGYLKKRKILFPIALIIGGIAFVLTQSRAPIIGLAVILFSYAILKKRYAYAFISVGVLTLIVLLIEPLRIRFFSTFSSFSDVSRIVSYRAGIKMFLDHNPVTGIGINNFSLLFKEYVSPELYHPLPYIHSMFLNFLVETGIIGLTILVWLFVKIFMELVEGIRHGYGLNKDLSIILFASFTGMLFHNLVDNTIYVVGLAIIYWFFIGVIKGLRHAG
;
A
#
# COMPACT_ATOMS: atom_id res chain seq x y z
N VAL A 1 21.17 3.60 -25.82
CA VAL A 1 20.58 4.32 -24.67
C VAL A 1 19.50 5.23 -25.24
N ALA A 2 18.26 4.76 -25.30
CA ALA A 2 17.15 5.59 -25.80
C ALA A 2 16.77 6.60 -24.71
N GLY A 3 16.78 7.89 -25.07
CA GLY A 3 16.52 9.00 -24.16
C GLY A 3 15.12 8.91 -23.55
N ILE A 4 15.06 8.74 -22.23
CA ILE A 4 13.83 8.93 -21.46
C ILE A 4 13.62 10.44 -21.38
N HIS A 5 12.90 11.01 -22.35
CA HIS A 5 12.44 12.39 -22.27
C HIS A 5 11.41 12.50 -21.14
N ILE A 6 11.81 13.15 -20.05
CA ILE A 6 10.88 13.57 -18.99
C ILE A 6 10.01 14.66 -19.62
N ILE A 7 8.76 14.34 -19.95
CA ILE A 7 7.81 15.32 -20.47
C ILE A 7 7.51 16.31 -19.36
N ASP A 8 7.75 17.60 -19.62
CA ASP A 8 7.38 18.70 -18.75
C ASP A 8 5.90 18.59 -18.35
N LYS A 9 5.64 18.81 -17.05
CA LYS A 9 4.35 18.55 -16.39
C LYS A 9 3.17 19.13 -17.20
N PRO A 10 2.29 18.31 -17.80
CA PRO A 10 1.01 18.83 -18.26
C PRO A 10 0.22 19.23 -17.01
N TYR A 11 -0.38 20.43 -17.05
CA TYR A 11 -1.12 21.12 -15.99
C TYR A 11 -1.57 20.21 -14.82
N PRO A 12 -1.12 20.46 -13.57
CA PRO A 12 -1.50 19.59 -12.49
C PRO A 12 -2.98 19.84 -12.18
N VAL A 13 -3.84 18.89 -12.53
CA VAL A 13 -5.13 18.77 -11.86
C VAL A 13 -4.85 18.80 -10.36
N ARG A 14 -5.45 19.76 -9.64
CA ARG A 14 -5.13 20.05 -8.24
C ARG A 14 -5.55 18.85 -7.39
N ARG A 15 -4.57 18.07 -6.90
CA ARG A 15 -4.81 16.87 -6.08
C ARG A 15 -4.96 17.28 -4.63
N ILE A 16 -5.88 16.63 -3.91
CA ILE A 16 -5.96 16.84 -2.47
C ILE A 16 -4.80 16.12 -1.78
N THR A 17 -4.14 16.82 -0.87
CA THR A 17 -2.98 16.30 -0.15
C THR A 17 -3.16 16.34 1.36
N SER A 18 -4.20 17.02 1.86
CA SER A 18 -4.46 17.20 3.30
C SER A 18 -3.21 17.75 4.04
N LEU A 19 -3.13 17.53 5.35
CA LEU A 19 -1.97 17.88 6.20
C LEU A 19 -0.73 17.03 5.91
N VAL A 20 -0.86 15.95 5.14
CA VAL A 20 0.26 15.05 4.81
C VAL A 20 1.03 15.49 3.57
N HIS A 21 0.59 16.58 2.92
CA HIS A 21 1.22 17.21 1.74
C HIS A 21 1.53 16.26 0.56
N ASN A 22 1.03 15.02 0.60
CA ASN A 22 1.25 14.01 -0.40
C ASN A 22 -0.05 13.20 -0.64
N PRO A 23 -0.58 13.22 -1.87
CA PRO A 23 -1.86 12.58 -2.21
C PRO A 23 -1.79 11.04 -2.14
N LEU A 24 -0.60 10.45 -2.33
CA LEU A 24 -0.41 9.00 -2.24
C LEU A 24 -0.45 8.53 -0.79
N ILE A 25 0.21 9.29 0.10
CA ILE A 25 0.18 9.05 1.54
C ILE A 25 -1.26 9.19 2.06
N LEU A 26 -1.96 10.26 1.68
CA LEU A 26 -3.37 10.47 2.05
C LEU A 26 -4.28 9.32 1.57
N ALA A 27 -4.14 8.92 0.32
CA ALA A 27 -4.89 7.79 -0.21
C ALA A 27 -4.62 6.50 0.57
N SER A 28 -3.37 6.31 1.00
CA SER A 28 -2.95 5.16 1.81
C SER A 28 -3.61 5.13 3.18
N TYR A 29 -3.69 6.27 3.86
CA TYR A 29 -4.49 6.40 5.08
C TYR A 29 -5.94 5.98 4.86
N TYR A 30 -6.56 6.45 3.77
CA TYR A 30 -7.94 6.10 3.47
C TYR A 30 -8.08 4.59 3.27
N TYR A 31 -7.41 3.95 2.33
CA TYR A 31 -7.72 2.53 2.11
C TYR A 31 -7.23 1.59 3.23
N PHE A 32 -6.22 1.98 4.03
CA PHE A 32 -5.83 1.21 5.23
C PHE A 32 -6.89 1.27 6.32
N PHE A 33 -7.27 2.48 6.73
CA PHE A 33 -8.07 2.69 7.94
C PHE A 33 -9.57 2.68 7.67
N PHE A 34 -9.99 3.04 6.46
CA PHE A 34 -11.40 3.21 6.13
C PHE A 34 -12.23 1.93 6.17
N PRO A 35 -11.75 0.75 5.72
CA PRO A 35 -12.51 -0.50 5.88
C PRO A 35 -12.75 -0.85 7.35
N PHE A 36 -11.76 -0.60 8.21
CA PHE A 36 -11.89 -0.76 9.66
C PHE A 36 -12.95 0.19 10.24
N LEU A 37 -12.88 1.48 9.89
CA LEU A 37 -13.87 2.48 10.30
C LEU A 37 -15.29 2.10 9.85
N LEU A 38 -15.45 1.65 8.60
CA LEU A 38 -16.74 1.20 8.08
C LEU A 38 -17.25 -0.05 8.82
N GLY A 39 -16.36 -0.99 9.15
CA GLY A 39 -16.68 -2.16 9.97
C GLY A 39 -17.22 -1.78 11.36
N TYR A 40 -16.60 -0.78 11.99
CA TYR A 40 -17.05 -0.23 13.27
C TYR A 40 -18.38 0.54 13.14
N LEU A 41 -18.52 1.36 12.10
CA LEU A 41 -19.71 2.18 11.87
C LEU A 41 -20.89 1.40 11.27
N LYS A 42 -20.75 0.12 10.91
CA LYS A 42 -21.77 -0.67 10.16
C LYS A 42 -23.17 -0.66 10.79
N LYS A 43 -23.28 -0.50 12.12
CA LYS A 43 -24.56 -0.43 12.85
C LYS A 43 -25.12 1.00 12.97
N ARG A 44 -24.34 2.02 12.61
CA ARG A 44 -24.70 3.44 12.71
C ARG A 44 -25.32 3.92 11.39
N LYS A 45 -26.65 3.84 11.29
CA LYS A 45 -27.42 4.08 10.05
C LYS A 45 -27.13 5.42 9.33
N ILE A 46 -26.76 6.46 10.07
CA ILE A 46 -26.44 7.80 9.52
C ILE A 46 -24.94 7.95 9.25
N LEU A 47 -24.09 7.59 10.22
CA LEU A 47 -22.65 7.80 10.13
C LEU A 47 -21.99 6.90 9.08
N PHE A 48 -22.50 5.69 8.86
CA PHE A 48 -21.97 4.77 7.87
C PHE A 48 -22.02 5.32 6.43
N PRO A 49 -23.19 5.73 5.88
CA PRO A 49 -23.24 6.27 4.52
C PRO A 49 -22.47 7.59 4.38
N ILE A 50 -22.48 8.45 5.41
CA ILE A 50 -21.69 9.70 5.40
C ILE A 50 -20.20 9.39 5.31
N ALA A 51 -19.69 8.51 6.17
CA ALA A 51 -18.29 8.10 6.14
C ALA A 51 -17.94 7.53 4.77
N LEU A 52 -18.75 6.60 4.25
CA LEU A 52 -18.57 5.96 2.95
C LEU A 52 -18.45 6.99 1.81
N ILE A 53 -19.38 7.95 1.74
CA ILE A 53 -19.41 8.98 0.69
C ILE A 53 -18.21 9.91 0.80
N ILE A 54 -17.96 10.47 1.99
CA ILE A 54 -16.87 11.44 2.20
C ILE A 54 -15.52 10.79 1.93
N GLY A 55 -15.27 9.60 2.48
CA GLY A 55 -14.00 8.89 2.28
C GLY A 55 -13.83 8.40 0.84
N GLY A 56 -14.92 7.99 0.17
CA GLY A 56 -14.90 7.63 -1.25
C GLY A 56 -14.54 8.81 -2.15
N ILE A 57 -15.18 9.97 -1.94
CA ILE A 57 -14.86 11.21 -2.66
C ILE A 57 -13.41 11.61 -2.40
N ALA A 58 -12.99 11.63 -1.13
CA ALA A 58 -11.61 11.99 -0.79
C ALA A 58 -10.59 11.05 -1.44
N PHE A 59 -10.85 9.73 -1.43
CA PHE A 59 -10.00 8.75 -2.09
C PHE A 59 -9.88 9.02 -3.59
N VAL A 60 -10.99 9.26 -4.30
CA VAL A 60 -10.99 9.57 -5.74
C VAL A 60 -10.22 10.86 -6.04
N LEU A 61 -10.42 11.91 -5.22
CA LEU A 61 -9.73 13.19 -5.37
C LEU A 61 -8.21 13.12 -5.14
N THR A 62 -7.71 12.04 -4.52
CA THR A 62 -6.25 11.82 -4.45
C THR A 62 -5.63 11.50 -5.80
N GLN A 63 -6.41 10.95 -6.75
CA GLN A 63 -5.96 10.53 -8.08
C GLN A 63 -4.72 9.60 -8.05
N SER A 64 -4.61 8.77 -7.02
CA SER A 64 -3.46 7.87 -6.81
C SER A 64 -3.72 6.47 -7.38
N ARG A 65 -2.81 5.96 -8.22
CA ARG A 65 -2.93 4.65 -8.89
C ARG A 65 -2.70 3.45 -7.94
N ALA A 66 -1.58 3.47 -7.22
CA ALA A 66 -1.19 2.35 -6.35
C ALA A 66 -2.22 2.01 -5.25
N PRO A 67 -2.91 2.98 -4.63
CA PRO A 67 -4.00 2.71 -3.68
C PRO A 67 -5.23 2.01 -4.29
N ILE A 68 -5.51 2.19 -5.59
CA ILE A 68 -6.64 1.51 -6.26
C ILE A 68 -6.41 0.00 -6.31
N ILE A 69 -5.17 -0.43 -6.54
CA ILE A 69 -4.78 -1.85 -6.49
C ILE A 69 -4.99 -2.40 -5.08
N GLY A 70 -4.53 -1.67 -4.06
CA GLY A 70 -4.76 -2.04 -2.66
C GLY A 70 -6.24 -2.19 -2.33
N LEU A 71 -7.08 -1.23 -2.75
CA LEU A 71 -8.53 -1.28 -2.57
C LEU A 71 -9.16 -2.48 -3.31
N ALA A 72 -8.72 -2.77 -4.55
CA ALA A 72 -9.19 -3.94 -5.28
C ALA A 72 -8.89 -5.24 -4.53
N VAL A 73 -7.68 -5.39 -3.99
CA VAL A 73 -7.28 -6.56 -3.20
C VAL A 73 -8.11 -6.67 -1.92
N ILE A 74 -8.44 -5.55 -1.25
CA ILE A 74 -9.31 -5.55 -0.05
C ILE A 74 -10.70 -6.05 -0.42
N LEU A 75 -11.34 -5.45 -1.42
CA LEU A 75 -12.70 -5.80 -1.82
C LEU A 75 -12.79 -7.25 -2.30
N PHE A 76 -11.79 -7.69 -3.08
CA PHE A 76 -11.65 -9.06 -3.52
C PHE A 76 -11.51 -10.02 -2.34
N SER A 77 -10.55 -9.79 -1.45
CA SER A 77 -10.31 -10.64 -0.27
C SER A 77 -11.53 -10.72 0.64
N TYR A 78 -12.19 -9.58 0.89
CA TYR A 78 -13.43 -9.53 1.67
C TYR A 78 -14.55 -10.36 1.03
N ALA A 79 -14.77 -10.20 -0.28
CA ALA A 79 -15.80 -10.92 -1.02
C ALA A 79 -15.55 -12.44 -1.03
N ILE A 80 -14.30 -12.87 -1.25
CA ILE A 80 -13.92 -14.29 -1.19
C ILE A 80 -14.19 -14.88 0.20
N LEU A 81 -13.75 -14.21 1.27
CA LEU A 81 -13.94 -14.67 2.65
C LEU A 81 -15.41 -14.72 3.06
N LYS A 82 -16.25 -13.87 2.45
CA LYS A 82 -17.71 -13.90 2.62
C LYS A 82 -18.43 -14.88 1.68
N LYS A 83 -17.69 -15.66 0.88
CA LYS A 83 -18.23 -16.57 -0.17
C LYS A 83 -19.15 -15.84 -1.16
N ARG A 84 -18.87 -14.56 -1.40
CA ARG A 84 -19.62 -13.62 -2.25
C ARG A 84 -18.88 -13.39 -3.56
N TYR A 85 -18.51 -14.48 -4.25
CA TYR A 85 -17.61 -14.47 -5.41
C TYR A 85 -18.03 -13.48 -6.51
N ALA A 86 -19.33 -13.38 -6.81
CA ALA A 86 -19.85 -12.41 -7.79
C ALA A 86 -19.46 -10.96 -7.44
N TYR A 87 -19.52 -10.58 -6.16
CA TYR A 87 -19.14 -9.24 -5.71
C TYR A 87 -17.64 -8.98 -5.83
N ALA A 88 -16.79 -10.01 -5.81
CA ALA A 88 -15.36 -9.85 -6.08
C ALA A 88 -15.15 -9.37 -7.52
N PHE A 89 -15.75 -10.05 -8.50
CA PHE A 89 -15.68 -9.67 -9.91
C PHE A 89 -16.36 -8.30 -10.18
N ILE A 90 -17.52 -8.05 -9.57
CA ILE A 90 -18.20 -6.75 -9.68
C ILE A 90 -17.31 -5.64 -9.13
N SER A 91 -16.64 -5.84 -8.00
CA SER A 91 -15.77 -4.81 -7.41
C SER A 91 -14.60 -4.45 -8.31
N VAL A 92 -13.97 -5.44 -8.95
CA VAL A 92 -12.91 -5.22 -9.94
C VAL A 92 -13.47 -4.50 -11.17
N GLY A 93 -14.63 -4.93 -11.69
CA GLY A 93 -15.29 -4.28 -12.81
C GLY A 93 -15.63 -2.81 -12.55
N VAL A 94 -16.19 -2.50 -11.37
CA VAL A 94 -16.52 -1.14 -10.96
C VAL A 94 -15.26 -0.28 -10.82
N LEU A 95 -14.18 -0.79 -10.21
CA LEU A 95 -12.92 -0.05 -10.12
C LEU A 95 -12.32 0.22 -11.50
N THR A 96 -12.37 -0.76 -12.41
CA THR A 96 -11.97 -0.58 -13.81
C THR A 96 -12.80 0.48 -14.50
N LEU A 97 -14.13 0.46 -14.36
CA LEU A 97 -15.01 1.49 -14.92
C LEU A 97 -14.70 2.87 -14.35
N ILE A 98 -14.48 2.99 -13.04
CA ILE A 98 -14.07 4.25 -12.39
C ILE A 98 -12.77 4.77 -13.03
N VAL A 99 -11.77 3.91 -13.23
CA VAL A 99 -10.52 4.30 -13.88
C VAL A 99 -10.74 4.75 -15.32
N LEU A 100 -11.62 4.09 -16.08
CA LEU A 100 -11.88 4.41 -17.48
C LEU A 100 -12.74 5.67 -17.68
N LEU A 101 -13.69 5.93 -16.76
CA LEU A 101 -14.63 7.05 -16.85
C LEU A 101 -14.08 8.34 -16.25
N ILE A 102 -13.22 8.26 -15.24
CA ILE A 102 -12.61 9.45 -14.61
C ILE A 102 -11.33 9.80 -15.36
N GLU A 103 -11.41 10.82 -16.22
CA GLU A 103 -10.31 11.23 -17.11
C GLU A 103 -8.95 11.42 -16.39
N PRO A 104 -8.84 12.12 -15.24
CA PRO A 104 -7.57 12.24 -14.53
C PRO A 104 -6.96 10.90 -14.09
N LEU A 105 -7.80 9.92 -13.72
CA LEU A 105 -7.34 8.57 -13.40
C LEU A 105 -6.92 7.85 -14.68
N ARG A 106 -7.75 7.86 -15.72
CA ARG A 106 -7.47 7.24 -17.01
C ARG A 106 -6.12 7.69 -17.56
N ILE A 107 -5.90 8.99 -17.68
CA ILE A 107 -4.65 9.56 -18.19
C ILE A 107 -3.46 9.05 -17.38
N ARG A 108 -3.55 9.04 -16.04
CA ARG A 108 -2.48 8.52 -15.18
C ARG A 108 -2.24 7.03 -15.39
N PHE A 109 -3.28 6.20 -15.51
CA PHE A 109 -3.09 4.77 -15.72
C PHE A 109 -2.45 4.45 -17.07
N PHE A 110 -2.82 5.16 -18.13
CA PHE A 110 -2.25 4.95 -19.47
C PHE A 110 -0.92 5.67 -19.72
N SER A 111 -0.57 6.70 -18.93
CA SER A 111 0.74 7.36 -18.97
C SER A 111 1.80 6.72 -18.08
N THR A 112 1.58 5.46 -17.68
CA THR A 112 2.59 4.65 -16.99
C THR A 112 3.83 4.62 -17.88
N PHE A 113 5.01 4.94 -17.31
CA PHE A 113 6.33 5.09 -17.96
C PHE A 113 6.74 6.48 -18.47
N SER A 114 5.86 7.49 -18.50
CA SER A 114 6.26 8.86 -18.92
C SER A 114 6.35 9.87 -17.76
N SER A 115 5.90 9.49 -16.56
CA SER A 115 5.95 10.37 -15.40
C SER A 115 7.26 10.22 -14.61
N PHE A 116 7.74 11.32 -14.04
CA PHE A 116 8.89 11.32 -13.12
C PHE A 116 8.78 10.26 -12.01
N SER A 117 7.58 10.08 -11.45
CA SER A 117 7.34 9.09 -10.40
C SER A 117 7.49 7.64 -10.87
N ASP A 118 7.29 7.37 -12.16
CA ASP A 118 7.48 6.02 -12.72
C ASP A 118 8.95 5.77 -13.03
N VAL A 119 9.65 6.79 -13.53
CA VAL A 119 11.11 6.74 -13.70
C VAL A 119 11.81 6.54 -12.35
N SER A 120 11.42 7.27 -11.30
CA SER A 120 12.01 7.12 -9.95
C SER A 120 11.83 5.72 -9.38
N ARG A 121 10.68 5.05 -9.64
CA ARG A 121 10.47 3.63 -9.29
C ARG A 121 11.44 2.73 -10.01
N ILE A 122 11.54 2.83 -11.34
CA ILE A 122 12.44 1.98 -12.13
C ILE A 122 13.90 2.16 -11.70
N VAL A 123 14.33 3.41 -11.51
CA VAL A 123 15.69 3.74 -11.08
C VAL A 123 15.96 3.19 -9.68
N SER A 124 15.06 3.39 -8.71
CA SER A 124 15.23 2.86 -7.35
C SER A 124 15.27 1.33 -7.30
N TYR A 125 14.47 0.64 -8.11
CA TYR A 125 14.47 -0.82 -8.17
C TYR A 125 15.79 -1.34 -8.74
N ARG A 126 16.27 -0.75 -9.83
CA ARG A 126 17.55 -1.14 -10.45
C ARG A 126 18.71 -0.89 -9.50
N ALA A 127 18.74 0.27 -8.86
CA ALA A 127 19.75 0.60 -7.85
C ALA A 127 19.70 -0.38 -6.68
N GLY A 128 18.52 -0.66 -6.14
CA GLY A 128 18.34 -1.61 -5.04
C GLY A 128 18.80 -3.02 -5.37
N ILE A 129 18.38 -3.57 -6.53
CA ILE A 129 18.82 -4.91 -6.96
C ILE A 129 20.35 -4.95 -7.09
N LYS A 130 20.96 -3.92 -7.70
CA LYS A 130 22.40 -3.86 -7.84
C LYS A 130 23.11 -3.73 -6.48
N MET A 131 22.60 -2.90 -5.56
CA MET A 131 23.13 -2.81 -4.19
C MET A 131 23.09 -4.16 -3.47
N PHE A 132 21.98 -4.90 -3.58
CA PHE A 132 21.84 -6.22 -2.98
C PHE A 132 22.85 -7.23 -3.53
N LEU A 133 23.13 -7.17 -4.83
CA LEU A 133 24.11 -8.06 -5.48
C LEU A 133 25.56 -7.67 -5.17
N ASP A 134 25.85 -6.38 -5.04
CA ASP A 134 27.20 -5.86 -4.79
C ASP A 134 27.62 -5.99 -3.31
N HIS A 135 26.66 -6.08 -2.39
CA HIS A 135 26.90 -6.17 -0.95
C HIS A 135 26.50 -7.55 -0.39
N ASN A 136 26.56 -7.72 0.94
CA ASN A 136 26.24 -8.98 1.60
C ASN A 136 24.74 -9.33 1.48
N PRO A 137 24.35 -10.38 0.72
CA PRO A 137 22.94 -10.72 0.54
C PRO A 137 22.27 -11.27 1.81
N VAL A 138 23.06 -11.72 2.79
CA VAL A 138 22.56 -12.37 4.01
C VAL A 138 22.11 -11.31 5.02
N THR A 139 22.91 -10.28 5.24
CA THR A 139 22.68 -9.22 6.24
C THR A 139 22.27 -7.88 5.65
N GLY A 140 22.41 -7.71 4.33
CA GLY A 140 22.14 -6.46 3.64
C GLY A 140 23.18 -5.38 3.89
N ILE A 141 22.84 -4.16 3.49
CA ILE A 141 23.70 -2.96 3.59
C ILE A 141 23.55 -2.21 4.91
N GLY A 142 22.66 -2.63 5.80
CA GLY A 142 22.28 -1.92 7.02
C GLY A 142 21.05 -1.02 6.83
N ILE A 143 20.25 -0.90 7.90
CA ILE A 143 19.00 -0.11 7.89
C ILE A 143 19.32 1.35 7.59
N ASN A 144 18.50 1.96 6.72
CA ASN A 144 18.58 3.35 6.30
C ASN A 144 19.82 3.73 5.46
N ASN A 145 20.65 2.76 5.05
CA ASN A 145 21.82 3.02 4.21
C ASN A 145 21.52 3.11 2.72
N PHE A 146 20.33 2.71 2.25
CA PHE A 146 19.96 2.83 0.84
C PHE A 146 20.12 4.27 0.34
N SER A 147 19.58 5.24 1.08
CA SER A 147 19.61 6.66 0.70
C SER A 147 21.02 7.24 0.60
N LEU A 148 21.96 6.72 1.40
CA LEU A 148 23.36 7.15 1.42
C LEU A 148 24.12 6.63 0.19
N LEU A 149 23.92 5.35 -0.15
CA LEU A 149 24.59 4.71 -1.27
C LEU A 149 23.92 5.01 -2.62
N PHE A 150 22.68 5.50 -2.64
CA PHE A 150 21.87 5.63 -3.86
C PHE A 150 22.58 6.36 -5.00
N LYS A 151 23.36 7.40 -4.69
CA LYS A 151 24.11 8.18 -5.68
C LYS A 151 25.13 7.36 -6.47
N GLU A 152 25.72 6.34 -5.86
CA GLU A 152 26.74 5.48 -6.49
C GLU A 152 26.14 4.47 -7.48
N TYR A 153 24.83 4.23 -7.36
CA TYR A 153 24.10 3.19 -8.09
C TYR A 153 23.23 3.74 -9.23
N VAL A 154 23.29 5.05 -9.48
CA VAL A 154 22.46 5.75 -10.47
C VAL A 154 23.33 6.68 -11.30
N SER A 155 23.02 6.82 -12.59
CA SER A 155 23.74 7.78 -13.44
C SER A 155 23.43 9.22 -13.02
N PRO A 156 24.37 10.17 -13.16
CA PRO A 156 24.17 11.55 -12.71
C PRO A 156 22.91 12.23 -13.28
N GLU A 157 22.50 11.87 -14.50
CA GLU A 157 21.35 12.45 -15.19
C GLU A 157 20.00 11.98 -14.63
N LEU A 158 19.99 10.81 -13.96
CA LEU A 158 18.81 10.21 -13.36
C LEU A 158 18.78 10.34 -11.83
N TYR A 159 19.83 10.94 -11.25
CA TYR A 159 19.98 11.05 -9.81
C TYR A 159 19.05 12.13 -9.24
N HIS A 160 18.11 11.67 -8.43
CA HIS A 160 17.32 12.51 -7.52
C HIS A 160 17.32 11.84 -6.15
N PRO A 161 17.66 12.54 -5.05
CA PRO A 161 17.70 11.92 -3.73
C PRO A 161 16.39 11.17 -3.41
N LEU A 162 16.51 9.89 -3.06
CA LEU A 162 15.38 9.05 -2.66
C LEU A 162 15.63 8.50 -1.25
N PRO A 163 14.65 8.63 -0.34
CA PRO A 163 14.81 8.13 1.02
C PRO A 163 14.74 6.60 1.10
N TYR A 164 14.10 5.95 0.13
CA TYR A 164 13.86 4.51 0.09
C TYR A 164 13.53 4.04 -1.32
N ILE A 165 13.61 2.73 -1.52
CA ILE A 165 13.08 2.03 -2.69
C ILE A 165 11.57 2.03 -2.62
N HIS A 166 10.89 2.27 -3.74
CA HIS A 166 9.43 2.22 -3.85
C HIS A 166 8.86 0.79 -3.83
N SER A 167 9.38 -0.08 -2.97
CA SER A 167 8.87 -1.41 -2.66
C SER A 167 9.38 -1.76 -1.28
N MET A 168 8.48 -1.93 -0.31
CA MET A 168 8.83 -2.26 1.06
C MET A 168 9.69 -3.53 1.13
N PHE A 169 9.28 -4.58 0.41
CA PHE A 169 9.97 -5.87 0.45
C PHE A 169 11.36 -5.82 -0.15
N LEU A 170 11.53 -5.13 -1.29
CA LEU A 170 12.85 -4.95 -1.89
C LEU A 170 13.73 -4.06 -1.00
N ASN A 171 13.18 -3.01 -0.39
CA ASN A 171 13.94 -2.17 0.54
C ASN A 171 14.43 -2.97 1.75
N PHE A 172 13.55 -3.77 2.37
CA PHE A 172 13.94 -4.66 3.46
C PHE A 172 14.99 -5.68 3.03
N LEU A 173 14.84 -6.29 1.84
CA LEU A 173 15.83 -7.23 1.31
C LEU A 173 17.20 -6.57 1.14
N VAL A 174 17.26 -5.36 0.61
CA VAL A 174 18.51 -4.63 0.39
C VAL A 174 19.15 -4.23 1.72
N GLU A 175 18.38 -3.67 2.64
CA GLU A 175 18.91 -3.12 3.90
C GLU A 175 19.23 -4.20 4.94
N THR A 176 18.45 -5.28 5.00
CA THR A 176 18.54 -6.29 6.06
C THR A 176 18.91 -7.68 5.56
N GLY A 177 19.06 -7.84 4.24
CA GLY A 177 19.36 -9.11 3.60
C GLY A 177 18.22 -10.11 3.70
N ILE A 178 18.53 -11.34 3.31
CA ILE A 178 17.59 -12.47 3.33
C ILE A 178 17.15 -12.77 4.77
N ILE A 179 18.02 -12.60 5.78
CA ILE A 179 17.66 -12.84 7.19
C ILE A 179 16.53 -11.92 7.62
N GLY A 180 16.69 -10.60 7.44
CA GLY A 180 15.68 -9.64 7.88
C GLY A 180 14.38 -9.76 7.10
N LEU A 181 14.45 -10.00 5.77
CA LEU A 181 13.25 -10.28 4.98
C LEU A 181 12.52 -11.55 5.47
N THR A 182 13.25 -12.60 5.81
CA THR A 182 12.65 -13.85 6.32
C THR A 182 11.91 -13.62 7.64
N ILE A 183 12.50 -12.85 8.56
CA ILE A 183 11.87 -12.49 9.83
C ILE A 183 10.60 -11.66 9.59
N LEU A 184 10.66 -10.69 8.68
CA LEU A 184 9.51 -9.86 8.31
C LEU A 184 8.36 -10.72 7.74
N VAL A 185 8.66 -11.61 6.79
CA VAL A 185 7.66 -12.52 6.21
C VAL A 185 7.08 -13.45 7.27
N TRP A 186 7.92 -14.00 8.15
CA TRP A 186 7.48 -14.82 9.27
C TRP A 186 6.50 -14.08 10.20
N LEU A 187 6.79 -12.81 10.52
CA LEU A 187 5.90 -11.96 11.32
C LEU A 187 4.53 -11.79 10.63
N PHE A 188 4.51 -11.52 9.32
CA PHE A 188 3.26 -11.41 8.55
C PHE A 188 2.48 -12.72 8.52
N VAL A 189 3.16 -13.87 8.37
CA VAL A 189 2.52 -15.19 8.44
C VAL A 189 1.86 -15.40 9.81
N LYS A 190 2.53 -15.03 10.91
CA LYS A 190 1.94 -15.12 12.25
C LYS A 190 0.68 -14.26 12.40
N ILE A 191 0.69 -13.04 11.88
CA ILE A 191 -0.49 -12.16 11.87
C ILE A 191 -1.64 -12.80 11.09
N PHE A 192 -1.36 -13.35 9.90
CA PHE A 192 -2.38 -14.02 9.09
C PHE A 192 -2.95 -15.27 9.75
N MET A 193 -2.11 -16.07 10.41
CA MET A 193 -2.57 -17.24 11.16
C MET A 193 -3.60 -16.83 12.22
N GLU A 194 -3.31 -15.78 13.00
CA GLU A 194 -4.23 -15.27 14.03
C GLU A 194 -5.54 -14.75 13.45
N LEU A 195 -5.47 -14.01 12.35
CA LEU A 195 -6.66 -13.53 11.65
C LEU A 195 -7.52 -14.69 11.13
N VAL A 196 -6.91 -15.73 10.55
CA VAL A 196 -7.62 -16.93 10.07
C VAL A 196 -8.28 -17.69 11.23
N GLU A 197 -7.56 -17.86 12.33
CA GLU A 197 -8.08 -18.47 13.55
C GLU A 197 -9.31 -17.67 14.05
N GLY A 198 -9.25 -16.34 13.99
CA GLY A 198 -10.34 -15.43 14.40
C GLY A 198 -11.51 -15.39 13.44
N ILE A 199 -11.32 -15.78 12.19
CA ILE A 199 -12.40 -15.98 11.21
C ILE A 199 -13.08 -17.34 11.41
N ARG A 200 -12.31 -18.38 11.79
CA ARG A 200 -12.79 -19.76 11.94
C ARG A 200 -13.55 -19.97 13.24
N HIS A 201 -12.92 -19.61 14.36
CA HIS A 201 -13.42 -19.92 15.69
C HIS A 201 -14.13 -18.73 16.35
N GLY A 202 -13.78 -17.51 15.92
CA GLY A 202 -14.22 -16.29 16.59
C GLY A 202 -13.45 -16.12 17.91
N TYR A 203 -12.61 -15.10 17.97
CA TYR A 203 -12.17 -14.56 19.27
C TYR A 203 -13.22 -13.56 19.75
N GLY A 204 -12.99 -12.81 20.83
CA GLY A 204 -13.87 -11.67 21.23
C GLY A 204 -14.20 -10.66 20.11
N LEU A 205 -13.58 -10.81 18.92
CA LEU A 205 -14.02 -10.30 17.64
C LEU A 205 -15.30 -10.94 17.08
N ASN A 206 -16.27 -10.10 16.72
CA ASN A 206 -17.24 -10.48 15.68
C ASN A 206 -16.48 -10.91 14.43
N LYS A 207 -16.73 -12.14 13.93
CA LYS A 207 -16.17 -12.73 12.69
C LYS A 207 -16.05 -11.75 11.52
N ASP A 208 -17.00 -10.83 11.38
CA ASP A 208 -16.97 -9.77 10.35
C ASP A 208 -15.74 -8.88 10.47
N LEU A 209 -15.36 -8.48 11.68
CA LEU A 209 -14.22 -7.60 11.92
C LEU A 209 -12.90 -8.33 11.64
N SER A 210 -12.77 -9.61 11.99
CA SER A 210 -11.60 -10.44 11.60
C SER A 210 -11.43 -10.50 10.08
N ILE A 211 -12.53 -10.64 9.33
CA ILE A 211 -12.51 -10.61 7.85
C ILE A 211 -12.08 -9.25 7.32
N ILE A 212 -12.56 -8.15 7.91
CA ILE A 212 -12.19 -6.79 7.51
C ILE A 212 -10.70 -6.53 7.78
N LEU A 213 -10.21 -6.90 8.96
CA LEU A 213 -8.79 -6.77 9.31
C LEU A 213 -7.90 -7.58 8.36
N PHE A 214 -8.29 -8.82 8.04
CA PHE A 214 -7.60 -9.65 7.06
C PHE A 214 -7.55 -8.98 5.69
N ALA A 215 -8.70 -8.51 5.18
CA ALA A 215 -8.78 -7.88 3.88
C ALA A 215 -7.91 -6.61 3.82
N SER A 216 -8.03 -5.71 4.81
CA SER A 216 -7.21 -4.50 4.94
C SER A 216 -5.72 -4.79 4.97
N PHE A 217 -5.30 -5.74 5.81
CA PHE A 217 -3.89 -6.10 5.94
C PHE A 217 -3.34 -6.68 4.63
N THR A 218 -4.12 -7.53 3.94
CA THR A 218 -3.75 -8.07 2.63
C THR A 218 -3.58 -6.97 1.59
N GLY A 219 -4.55 -6.07 1.45
CA GLY A 219 -4.44 -4.95 0.50
C GLY A 219 -3.25 -4.04 0.79
N MET A 220 -2.91 -3.89 2.07
CA MET A 220 -1.74 -3.13 2.48
C MET A 220 -0.43 -3.77 2.07
N LEU A 221 -0.27 -5.06 2.29
CA LEU A 221 0.94 -5.76 1.83
C LEU A 221 1.08 -5.70 0.30
N PHE A 222 -0.02 -5.89 -0.44
CA PHE A 222 0.00 -5.83 -1.90
C PHE A 222 0.36 -4.45 -2.44
N HIS A 223 -0.14 -3.38 -1.84
CA HIS A 223 0.29 -2.03 -2.20
C HIS A 223 1.79 -1.81 -1.94
N ASN A 224 2.31 -2.36 -0.85
CA ASN A 224 3.72 -2.24 -0.48
C ASN A 224 4.67 -3.11 -1.33
N LEU A 225 4.13 -3.86 -2.31
CA LEU A 225 4.95 -4.42 -3.40
C LEU A 225 5.44 -3.33 -4.36
N VAL A 226 4.67 -2.27 -4.52
CA VAL A 226 4.91 -1.16 -5.49
C VAL A 226 5.06 0.22 -4.82
N ASP A 227 5.07 0.23 -3.49
CA ASP A 227 5.32 1.40 -2.67
C ASP A 227 6.01 0.99 -1.37
N ASN A 228 6.45 1.97 -0.58
CA ASN A 228 7.13 1.72 0.69
C ASN A 228 6.58 2.63 1.80
N THR A 229 5.38 2.29 2.24
CA THR A 229 4.62 3.09 3.22
C THR A 229 5.14 2.97 4.64
N ILE A 230 5.90 1.91 4.98
CA ILE A 230 6.43 1.74 6.34
C ILE A 230 7.53 2.76 6.68
N TYR A 231 8.20 3.34 5.69
CA TYR A 231 9.18 4.42 5.90
C TYR A 231 8.49 5.77 6.11
N VAL A 232 7.17 5.85 5.88
CA VAL A 232 6.35 7.00 6.26
C VAL A 232 5.86 6.77 7.68
N VAL A 233 6.48 7.44 8.65
CA VAL A 233 6.25 7.24 10.10
C VAL A 233 4.76 7.12 10.46
N GLY A 234 3.92 8.02 9.95
CA GLY A 234 2.49 7.98 10.28
C GLY A 234 1.73 6.78 9.71
N LEU A 235 2.15 6.24 8.55
CA LEU A 235 1.60 4.99 8.02
C LEU A 235 2.19 3.77 8.75
N ALA A 236 3.45 3.83 9.17
CA ALA A 236 4.05 2.80 10.03
C ALA A 236 3.30 2.62 11.35
N ILE A 237 2.83 3.70 11.96
CA ILE A 237 1.99 3.64 13.18
C ILE A 237 0.71 2.84 12.92
N ILE A 238 0.12 2.94 11.72
CA ILE A 238 -1.06 2.15 11.37
C ILE A 238 -0.74 0.66 11.35
N TYR A 239 0.41 0.24 10.81
CA TYR A 239 0.83 -1.16 10.88
C TYR A 239 0.84 -1.69 12.31
N TRP A 240 1.49 -0.97 13.22
CA TRP A 240 1.57 -1.35 14.63
C TRP A 240 0.21 -1.32 15.33
N PHE A 241 -0.63 -0.35 14.99
CA PHE A 241 -2.02 -0.29 15.46
C PHE A 241 -2.81 -1.54 15.04
N PHE A 242 -2.74 -1.95 13.77
CA PHE A 242 -3.40 -3.17 13.29
C PHE A 242 -2.94 -4.41 14.07
N ILE A 243 -1.63 -4.56 14.27
CA ILE A 243 -1.06 -5.66 15.04
C ILE A 243 -1.56 -5.63 16.49
N GLY A 244 -1.54 -4.45 17.12
CA GLY A 244 -2.01 -4.25 18.48
C GLY A 244 -3.49 -4.57 18.66
N VAL A 245 -4.34 -4.15 17.71
CA VAL A 245 -5.77 -4.48 17.67
C VAL A 245 -5.96 -5.99 17.57
N ILE A 246 -5.32 -6.66 16.61
CA ILE A 246 -5.41 -8.12 16.41
C ILE A 246 -5.02 -8.87 17.69
N LYS A 247 -3.91 -8.48 18.33
CA LYS A 247 -3.41 -9.10 19.56
C LYS A 247 -4.26 -8.82 20.79
N GLY A 248 -4.66 -7.57 21.00
CA GLY A 248 -5.45 -7.16 22.16
C GLY A 248 -6.81 -7.85 22.19
N LEU A 249 -7.44 -8.00 21.03
CA LEU A 249 -8.77 -8.59 20.92
C LEU A 249 -8.81 -10.10 21.18
N ARG A 250 -7.67 -10.80 21.06
CA ARG A 250 -7.56 -12.21 21.45
C ARG A 250 -7.62 -12.40 22.96
N HIS A 251 -7.15 -11.43 23.75
CA HIS A 251 -7.11 -11.52 25.20
C HIS A 251 -8.40 -11.03 25.87
N ALA A 252 -9.29 -10.40 25.11
CA ALA A 252 -10.54 -9.83 25.60
C ALA A 252 -11.76 -10.76 25.46
N GLY A 253 -11.60 -11.95 24.85
CA GLY A 253 -12.64 -12.98 24.72
C GLY A 253 -12.18 -14.29 25.31
#